data_AF-A0A1H0QPT1-F1
#
_entry.id   AF-A0A1H0QPT1-F1
#
_cell.length_a   1.000
_cell.length_b   1.000
_cell.length_c   1.000
_cell.angle_alpha   90.00
_cell.angle_beta   90.00
_cell.angle_gamma   90.00
#
_symmetry.space_group_name_H-M   'P 1'
#
loop_
_entity.id
_entity.type
_entity.pdbx_description
1 polymer ?
#
loop_
_entity_poly.entity_id
_entity_poly.type
_entity_poly.pdbx_seq_one_letter_code
_entity_poly.pdbx_strand_id
1 'polypeptide(L)'
;MVAQPSERHTDQLHEKLVALSRNAQVNVDLDDPADYWYRLGQRNAYAHALGLSVARGVDHKAFKVADRLSAALADGEHNVDFLLAGALEGAPSAAATPASLEWIGPQAFSAQYGHIPGVDRDYGMRWGERGDQRISWRAPLDASHGLLYAYDPLWAEYKVLGADVPRQAVEGAFTQALDTDVHMDVTAFAEVVRSQTVAQRPRPIEPIAPVRVIEP
;
A
#
# COMPACT_ATOMS: atom_id res chain seq x y z
N MET A 1 7.77 9.47 -40.56
CA MET A 1 7.69 10.63 -39.64
C MET A 1 8.86 10.50 -38.69
N VAL A 2 9.89 11.36 -38.79
CA VAL A 2 11.11 11.25 -37.99
C VAL A 2 10.90 12.07 -36.71
N ALA A 3 10.84 11.44 -35.54
CA ALA A 3 10.72 12.13 -34.26
C ALA A 3 11.81 13.22 -34.12
N GLN A 4 11.43 14.40 -33.63
CA GLN A 4 12.36 15.52 -33.48
C GLN A 4 13.45 15.18 -32.45
N PRO A 5 14.69 15.67 -32.60
CA PRO A 5 15.81 15.28 -31.73
C PRO A 5 15.59 15.57 -30.23
N SER A 6 14.71 16.51 -29.88
CA SER A 6 14.29 16.81 -28.51
C SER A 6 13.38 15.74 -27.88
N GLU A 7 12.53 15.10 -28.69
CA GLU A 7 11.61 14.05 -28.21
C GLU A 7 12.40 12.78 -27.89
N ARG A 8 13.31 12.36 -28.78
CA ARG A 8 14.17 11.19 -28.54
C ARG A 8 15.04 11.30 -27.29
N HIS A 9 15.55 12.49 -26.99
CA HIS A 9 16.33 12.70 -25.76
C HIS A 9 15.46 12.61 -24.50
N THR A 10 14.20 13.00 -24.60
CA THR A 10 13.24 12.92 -23.48
C THR A 10 12.85 11.47 -23.22
N ASP A 11 12.57 10.71 -24.29
CA ASP A 11 12.23 9.29 -24.19
C ASP A 11 13.40 8.48 -23.59
N GLN A 12 14.63 8.73 -24.06
CA GLN A 12 15.83 8.11 -23.49
C GLN A 12 16.07 8.50 -22.03
N LEU A 13 15.70 9.71 -21.61
CA LEU A 13 15.80 10.11 -20.21
C LEU A 13 14.80 9.34 -19.36
N HIS A 14 13.56 9.19 -19.83
CA HIS A 14 12.51 8.47 -19.11
C HIS A 14 12.84 6.99 -18.92
N GLU A 15 13.26 6.31 -20.00
CA GLU A 15 13.72 4.92 -19.93
C GLU A 15 14.88 4.74 -18.93
N LYS A 16 15.86 5.66 -18.94
CA LYS A 16 16.99 5.61 -18.00
C LYS A 16 16.56 5.78 -16.56
N LEU A 17 15.62 6.70 -16.28
CA LEU A 17 15.12 6.93 -14.93
C LEU A 17 14.34 5.73 -14.40
N VAL A 18 13.51 5.10 -15.25
CA VAL A 18 12.83 3.84 -14.91
C VAL A 18 13.84 2.72 -14.65
N ALA A 19 14.84 2.55 -15.53
CA ALA A 19 15.87 1.52 -15.38
C ALA A 19 16.71 1.72 -14.10
N LEU A 20 17.05 2.96 -13.76
CA LEU A 20 17.76 3.29 -12.52
C LEU A 20 16.92 2.99 -11.28
N SER A 21 15.63 3.36 -11.30
CA SER A 21 14.69 3.03 -10.22
C SER A 21 14.55 1.52 -10.03
N ARG A 22 14.38 0.78 -11.12
CA ARG A 22 14.33 -0.69 -11.15
C ARG A 22 15.61 -1.33 -10.64
N ASN A 23 16.78 -0.83 -11.05
CA ASN A 23 18.05 -1.36 -10.58
C ASN A 23 18.30 -1.07 -9.10
N ALA A 24 17.81 0.05 -8.58
CA ALA A 24 17.86 0.32 -7.15
C ALA A 24 16.99 -0.68 -6.38
N GLN A 25 15.78 -1.00 -6.86
CA GLN A 25 14.89 -2.00 -6.26
C GLN A 25 15.46 -3.43 -6.30
N VAL A 26 16.05 -3.85 -7.42
CA VAL A 26 16.54 -5.23 -7.60
C VAL A 26 17.83 -5.52 -6.82
N ASN A 27 18.64 -4.48 -6.52
CA ASN A 27 19.91 -4.63 -5.81
C ASN A 27 19.81 -4.27 -4.33
N VAL A 28 18.61 -4.35 -3.74
CA VAL A 28 18.41 -4.17 -2.30
C VAL A 28 18.96 -5.40 -1.59
N ASP A 29 19.92 -5.21 -0.68
CA ASP A 29 20.23 -6.19 0.35
C ASP A 29 19.23 -6.01 1.51
N LEU A 30 18.33 -6.98 1.69
CA LEU A 30 17.31 -6.94 2.73
C LEU A 30 17.89 -7.21 4.12
N ASP A 31 19.08 -7.81 4.20
CA ASP A 31 19.75 -8.14 5.46
C ASP A 31 20.63 -6.98 5.96
N ASP A 32 20.87 -5.95 5.14
CA ASP A 32 21.56 -4.70 5.51
C ASP A 32 20.58 -3.50 5.52
N PRO A 33 20.12 -3.06 6.71
CA PRO A 33 19.23 -1.91 6.83
C PRO A 33 19.79 -0.62 6.20
N ALA A 34 21.12 -0.43 6.18
CA ALA A 34 21.71 0.77 5.62
C ALA A 34 21.67 0.75 4.08
N ASP A 35 21.96 -0.41 3.46
CA ASP A 35 21.81 -0.58 2.01
C ASP A 35 20.33 -0.48 1.62
N TYR A 36 19.41 -1.11 2.37
CA TYR A 36 17.96 -1.01 2.13
C TYR A 36 17.49 0.43 2.02
N TRP A 37 17.75 1.27 3.03
CA TRP A 37 17.30 2.67 3.02
C TRP A 37 17.98 3.50 1.92
N TYR A 38 19.26 3.23 1.66
CA TYR A 38 19.98 3.90 0.59
C TYR A 38 19.41 3.57 -0.79
N ARG A 39 19.11 2.30 -1.05
CA ARG A 39 18.53 1.81 -2.30
C ARG A 39 17.09 2.25 -2.48
N LEU A 40 16.31 2.24 -1.41
CA LEU A 40 14.94 2.75 -1.41
C LEU A 40 14.90 4.26 -1.71
N GLY A 41 15.79 5.04 -1.09
CA GLY A 41 15.95 6.46 -1.37
C GLY A 41 16.37 6.72 -2.83
N GLN A 42 17.30 5.93 -3.37
CA GLN A 42 17.68 6.00 -4.79
C GLN A 42 16.50 5.72 -5.72
N ARG A 43 15.76 4.63 -5.46
CA ARG A 43 14.56 4.27 -6.23
C ARG A 43 13.56 5.42 -6.28
N ASN A 44 13.18 5.95 -5.12
CA ASN A 44 12.20 7.02 -5.02
C ASN A 44 12.71 8.32 -5.66
N ALA A 45 14.00 8.64 -5.52
CA ALA A 45 14.60 9.79 -6.19
C ALA A 45 14.52 9.70 -7.72
N TYR A 46 14.79 8.52 -8.30
CA TYR A 46 14.66 8.31 -9.75
C TYR A 46 13.19 8.33 -10.21
N ALA A 47 12.27 7.79 -9.41
CA ALA A 47 10.84 7.85 -9.69
C ALA A 47 10.29 9.29 -9.67
N HIS A 48 10.72 10.10 -8.70
CA HIS A 48 10.38 11.52 -8.67
C HIS A 48 11.02 12.31 -9.80
N ALA A 49 12.27 12.02 -10.17
CA ALA A 49 12.90 12.64 -11.33
C ALA A 49 12.13 12.34 -12.63
N LEU A 50 11.60 11.13 -12.79
CA LEU A 50 10.71 10.78 -13.89
C LEU A 50 9.43 11.62 -13.84
N GLY A 51 8.77 11.66 -12.69
CA GLY A 51 7.56 12.46 -12.48
C GLY A 51 7.74 13.92 -12.83
N LEU A 52 8.83 14.55 -12.37
CA LEU A 52 9.17 15.95 -12.67
C LEU A 52 9.45 16.18 -14.16
N SER A 53 10.14 15.24 -14.81
CA SER A 53 10.42 15.30 -16.25
C SER A 53 9.14 15.21 -17.09
N VAL A 54 8.18 14.37 -16.68
CA VAL A 54 6.88 14.19 -17.35
C VAL A 54 5.92 15.36 -17.11
N ALA A 55 5.88 15.88 -15.87
CA ALA A 55 5.02 17.01 -15.50
C ALA A 55 5.57 18.37 -15.98
N ARG A 56 6.85 18.44 -16.34
CA ARG A 56 7.57 19.70 -16.64
C ARG A 56 7.48 20.72 -15.50
N GLY A 57 7.44 20.24 -14.25
CA GLY A 57 7.26 21.07 -13.06
C GLY A 57 6.91 20.24 -11.82
N VAL A 58 6.74 20.92 -10.68
CA VAL A 58 6.31 20.32 -9.42
C VAL A 58 4.80 20.48 -9.30
N ASP A 59 4.06 19.46 -9.73
CA ASP A 59 2.60 19.42 -9.61
C ASP A 59 2.12 18.01 -9.18
N HIS A 60 0.82 17.87 -8.95
CA HIS A 60 0.20 16.61 -8.52
C HIS A 60 0.39 15.46 -9.53
N LYS A 61 0.66 15.76 -10.81
CA LYS A 61 0.95 14.76 -11.84
C LYS A 61 2.33 14.16 -11.65
N ALA A 62 3.33 14.96 -11.25
CA ALA A 62 4.67 14.47 -10.95
C ALA A 62 4.66 13.40 -9.84
N PHE A 63 3.90 13.64 -8.76
CA PHE A 63 3.73 12.69 -7.67
C PHE A 63 3.02 11.41 -8.12
N LYS A 64 1.91 11.52 -8.87
CA LYS A 64 1.19 10.34 -9.38
C LYS A 64 2.03 9.43 -10.27
N VAL A 65 2.93 9.99 -11.09
CA VAL A 65 3.84 9.20 -11.93
C VAL A 65 4.87 8.47 -11.06
N ALA A 66 5.43 9.15 -10.07
CA ALA A 66 6.38 8.55 -9.13
C ALA A 66 5.72 7.41 -8.31
N ASP A 67 4.52 7.65 -7.77
CA ASP A 67 3.76 6.67 -6.98
C ASP A 67 3.48 5.40 -7.79
N ARG A 68 3.03 5.55 -9.05
CA ARG A 68 2.74 4.40 -9.92
C ARG A 68 3.97 3.58 -10.22
N LEU A 69 5.10 4.23 -10.49
CA LEU A 69 6.37 3.53 -10.74
C LEU A 69 6.84 2.79 -9.49
N SER A 70 6.81 3.44 -8.32
CA SER A 70 7.20 2.83 -7.05
C SER A 70 6.29 1.66 -6.67
N ALA A 71 4.98 1.78 -6.90
CA ALA A 71 4.01 0.71 -6.66
C ALA A 71 4.25 -0.50 -7.58
N ALA A 72 4.40 -0.27 -8.89
CA ALA A 72 4.66 -1.36 -9.83
C ALA A 72 5.99 -2.10 -9.52
N LEU A 73 7.02 -1.36 -9.11
CA LEU A 73 8.29 -1.96 -8.66
C LEU A 73 8.15 -2.77 -7.37
N ALA A 74 7.32 -2.31 -6.43
CA ALA A 74 7.02 -3.04 -5.19
C ALA A 74 6.20 -4.31 -5.46
N ASP A 75 5.31 -4.28 -6.46
CA ASP A 75 4.53 -5.43 -6.93
C ASP A 75 5.37 -6.45 -7.73
N GLY A 76 6.67 -6.20 -7.90
CA GLY A 76 7.61 -7.12 -8.56
C GLY A 76 7.70 -6.97 -10.08
N GLU A 77 7.12 -5.90 -10.66
CA GLU A 77 7.32 -5.60 -12.07
C GLU A 77 8.76 -5.12 -12.30
N HIS A 78 9.40 -5.65 -13.35
CA HIS A 78 10.81 -5.44 -13.64
C HIS A 78 11.09 -5.08 -15.09
N ASN A 79 10.09 -5.19 -15.96
CA ASN A 79 10.18 -4.83 -17.36
C ASN A 79 10.01 -3.30 -17.50
N VAL A 80 11.06 -2.66 -18.02
CA VAL A 80 11.15 -1.20 -18.15
C VAL A 80 10.01 -0.62 -19.00
N ASP A 81 9.59 -1.31 -20.06
CA ASP A 81 8.54 -0.82 -20.96
C ASP A 81 7.18 -0.84 -20.26
N PHE A 82 6.87 -1.91 -19.51
CA PHE A 82 5.63 -2.00 -18.73
C PHE A 82 5.60 -1.00 -17.57
N LEU A 83 6.73 -0.80 -16.89
CA LEU A 83 6.87 0.20 -15.84
C LEU A 83 6.66 1.62 -16.38
N LEU A 84 7.25 1.94 -17.53
CA LEU A 84 7.13 3.25 -18.14
C LEU A 84 5.68 3.50 -18.62
N ALA A 85 5.08 2.54 -19.33
CA ALA A 85 3.70 2.66 -19.78
C ALA A 85 2.72 2.79 -18.59
N GLY A 86 2.87 1.96 -17.56
CA GLY A 86 2.02 2.00 -16.36
C GLY A 86 2.13 3.31 -15.60
N ALA A 87 3.34 3.88 -15.48
CA ALA A 87 3.55 5.17 -14.83
C ALA A 87 2.89 6.32 -15.60
N LEU A 88 3.02 6.33 -16.93
CA LEU A 88 2.54 7.42 -17.80
C LEU A 88 1.04 7.37 -18.09
N GLU A 89 0.51 6.22 -18.49
CA GLU A 89 -0.85 6.08 -19.01
C GLU A 89 -1.87 5.98 -17.87
N GLY A 90 -1.46 5.46 -16.71
CA GLY A 90 -2.35 5.09 -15.62
C GLY A 90 -3.26 3.94 -16.06
N ALA A 91 -2.90 2.72 -15.69
CA ALA A 91 -3.72 1.55 -16.04
C ALA A 91 -5.18 1.72 -15.54
N PRO A 92 -6.19 1.24 -16.29
CA PRO A 92 -7.55 1.20 -15.79
C PRO A 92 -7.58 0.23 -14.61
N SER A 93 -7.66 0.79 -13.40
CA SER A 93 -7.90 0.04 -12.17
C SER A 93 -9.33 -0.53 -12.24
N ALA A 94 -9.47 -1.67 -12.90
CA ALA A 94 -10.68 -2.47 -12.93
C ALA A 94 -10.82 -3.22 -11.59
N ALA A 95 -11.08 -2.49 -10.52
CA ALA A 95 -11.66 -2.97 -9.28
C ALA A 95 -12.22 -1.76 -8.55
N ALA A 96 -13.49 -1.83 -8.18
CA ALA A 96 -14.17 -0.79 -7.41
C ALA A 96 -13.33 -0.40 -6.20
N THR A 97 -12.84 0.84 -6.17
CA THR A 97 -12.11 1.40 -5.04
C THR A 97 -13.09 1.46 -3.85
N PRO A 98 -12.89 0.71 -2.75
CA PRO A 98 -13.55 1.08 -1.51
C PRO A 98 -13.14 2.50 -1.14
N ALA A 99 -14.02 3.25 -0.46
CA ALA A 99 -13.84 4.66 -0.08
C ALA A 99 -12.36 5.03 0.11
N SER A 100 -11.88 5.99 -0.67
CA SER A 100 -10.49 6.43 -0.70
C SER A 100 -9.95 6.56 0.72
N LEU A 101 -8.91 5.78 1.02
CA LEU A 101 -8.18 5.81 2.29
C LEU A 101 -7.43 7.16 2.36
N GLU A 102 -8.15 8.22 2.71
CA GLU A 102 -7.65 9.58 2.81
C GLU A 102 -7.06 9.81 4.21
N TRP A 103 -5.99 10.62 4.27
CA TRP A 103 -5.46 11.13 5.52
C TRP A 103 -6.35 12.27 6.03
N ILE A 104 -6.79 12.19 7.28
CA ILE A 104 -7.65 13.15 7.92
C ILE A 104 -7.00 13.72 9.18
N GLY A 105 -7.21 15.01 9.41
CA GLY A 105 -6.68 15.69 10.60
C GLY A 105 -7.33 15.22 11.91
N PRO A 106 -6.72 15.56 13.07
CA PRO A 106 -7.17 15.10 14.39
C PRO A 106 -8.62 15.45 14.72
N GLN A 107 -9.09 16.64 14.31
CA GLN A 107 -10.45 17.08 14.56
C GLN A 107 -11.48 16.24 13.77
N ALA A 108 -11.20 15.96 12.50
CA ALA A 108 -12.06 15.12 11.67
C ALA A 108 -12.08 13.68 12.19
N PHE A 109 -10.92 13.14 12.55
CA PHE A 109 -10.81 11.80 13.15
C PHE A 109 -11.59 11.71 14.47
N SER A 110 -11.42 12.68 15.37
CA SER A 110 -12.15 12.71 16.65
C SER A 110 -13.65 12.87 16.46
N ALA A 111 -14.10 13.71 15.52
CA ALA A 111 -15.52 13.89 15.24
C ALA A 111 -16.17 12.60 14.73
N GLN A 112 -15.45 11.83 13.90
CA GLN A 112 -15.97 10.60 13.30
C GLN A 112 -15.81 9.38 14.20
N TYR A 113 -14.70 9.24 14.92
CA TYR A 113 -14.31 8.00 15.61
C TYR A 113 -14.01 8.18 17.11
N GLY A 114 -14.02 9.42 17.62
CA GLY A 114 -13.75 9.69 19.04
C GLY A 114 -14.79 9.09 19.99
N HIS A 115 -15.97 8.74 19.48
CA HIS A 115 -17.01 8.07 20.24
C HIS A 115 -16.79 6.55 20.41
N ILE A 116 -15.85 5.94 19.68
CA ILE A 116 -15.54 4.51 19.79
C ILE A 116 -14.70 4.29 21.06
N PRO A 117 -15.26 3.65 22.10
CA PRO A 117 -14.51 3.38 23.33
C PRO A 117 -13.52 2.25 23.07
N GLY A 118 -12.33 2.32 23.67
CA GLY A 118 -11.38 1.23 23.55
C GLY A 118 -9.98 1.57 23.99
N VAL A 119 -9.17 0.52 24.12
CA VAL A 119 -7.73 0.63 24.30
C VAL A 119 -7.07 0.47 22.94
N ASP A 120 -6.14 1.36 22.63
CA ASP A 120 -5.32 1.23 21.43
C ASP A 120 -4.29 0.13 21.63
N ARG A 121 -4.31 -0.87 20.75
CA ARG A 121 -3.23 -1.85 20.62
C ARG A 121 -2.38 -1.45 19.41
N ASP A 122 -1.12 -1.16 19.67
CA ASP A 122 -0.17 -0.75 18.63
C ASP A 122 0.47 -1.98 17.96
N TYR A 123 0.47 -1.96 16.63
CA TYR A 123 1.09 -2.98 15.77
C TYR A 123 2.39 -2.44 15.17
N GLY A 124 3.17 -1.69 15.95
CA GLY A 124 4.44 -1.10 15.52
C GLY A 124 4.33 0.34 15.02
N MET A 125 5.49 1.02 14.98
CA MET A 125 5.63 2.45 14.68
C MET A 125 6.50 2.72 13.45
N ARG A 126 6.76 1.69 12.63
CA ARG A 126 7.73 1.77 11.52
C ARG A 126 7.10 1.56 10.15
N TRP A 127 5.82 1.87 10.03
CA TRP A 127 5.06 1.69 8.80
C TRP A 127 5.23 2.86 7.84
N GLY A 128 4.86 2.62 6.58
CA GLY A 128 4.87 3.63 5.53
C GLY A 128 6.27 3.95 5.00
N GLU A 129 6.31 4.72 3.92
CA GLU A 129 7.54 5.05 3.18
C GLU A 129 8.64 5.65 4.05
N ARG A 130 8.26 6.41 5.09
CA ARG A 130 9.19 7.08 6.00
C ARG A 130 9.55 6.23 7.22
N GLY A 131 8.92 5.06 7.38
CA GLY A 131 9.17 4.16 8.50
C GLY A 131 8.85 4.77 9.87
N ASP A 132 7.89 5.70 9.93
CA ASP A 132 7.53 6.43 11.15
C ASP A 132 6.01 6.50 11.37
N GLN A 133 5.22 5.83 10.53
CA GLN A 133 3.78 5.73 10.73
C GLN A 133 3.48 4.62 11.74
N ARG A 134 2.48 4.86 12.59
CA ARG A 134 2.03 3.90 13.59
C ARG A 134 0.69 3.31 13.17
N ILE A 135 0.57 1.99 13.21
CA ILE A 135 -0.72 1.31 13.03
C ILE A 135 -1.25 0.91 14.40
N SER A 136 -2.50 1.28 14.66
CA SER A 136 -3.19 1.01 15.92
C SER A 136 -4.55 0.39 15.65
N TRP A 137 -4.93 -0.57 16.48
CA TRP A 137 -6.27 -1.14 16.50
C TRP A 137 -6.95 -0.78 17.82
N ARG A 138 -8.12 -0.14 17.73
CA ARG A 138 -8.91 0.31 18.87
C ARG A 138 -10.17 -0.52 19.02
N ALA A 139 -10.33 -1.12 20.20
CA ALA A 139 -11.57 -1.77 20.57
C ALA A 139 -11.76 -1.80 22.10
N PRO A 140 -13.00 -2.03 22.59
CA PRO A 140 -13.24 -2.39 23.97
C PRO A 140 -12.41 -3.60 24.42
N LEU A 141 -12.18 -3.74 25.73
CA LEU A 141 -11.59 -4.97 26.27
C LEU A 141 -12.42 -6.18 25.81
N ASP A 142 -11.73 -7.22 25.35
CA ASP A 142 -12.30 -8.50 24.86
C ASP A 142 -13.12 -8.45 23.56
N ALA A 143 -13.22 -7.29 22.91
CA ALA A 143 -13.84 -7.23 21.59
C ALA A 143 -13.02 -8.01 20.55
N SER A 144 -13.71 -8.72 19.65
CA SER A 144 -13.08 -9.44 18.54
C SER A 144 -12.92 -8.59 17.28
N HIS A 145 -13.61 -7.45 17.22
CA HIS A 145 -13.57 -6.49 16.11
C HIS A 145 -13.38 -5.08 16.62
N GLY A 146 -12.78 -4.22 15.79
CA GLY A 146 -12.45 -2.85 16.17
C GLY A 146 -12.00 -1.98 15.00
N LEU A 147 -11.71 -0.73 15.32
CA LEU A 147 -11.22 0.29 14.39
C LEU A 147 -9.72 0.10 14.15
N LEU A 148 -9.32 -0.11 12.90
CA LEU A 148 -7.92 -0.09 12.48
C LEU A 148 -7.60 1.24 11.81
N TYR A 149 -6.53 1.91 12.26
CA TYR A 149 -6.09 3.16 11.68
C TYR A 149 -4.56 3.31 11.74
N ALA A 150 -4.02 4.12 10.85
CA ALA A 150 -2.65 4.59 10.88
C ALA A 150 -2.58 6.03 11.39
N TYR A 151 -1.47 6.38 12.00
CA TYR A 151 -1.13 7.74 12.44
C TYR A 151 0.23 8.14 11.88
N ASP A 152 0.27 9.29 11.20
CA ASP A 152 1.50 9.91 10.72
C ASP A 152 1.90 11.05 11.70
N PRO A 153 3.04 10.92 12.40
CA PRO A 153 3.46 11.90 13.40
C PRO A 153 4.00 13.21 12.80
N LEU A 154 4.47 13.21 11.54
CA LEU A 154 5.00 14.42 10.91
C LEU A 154 3.89 15.42 10.60
N TRP A 155 2.79 14.90 10.05
CA TRP A 155 1.64 15.72 9.65
C TRP A 155 0.55 15.76 10.72
N ALA A 156 0.67 14.93 11.76
CA ALA A 156 -0.35 14.71 12.79
C ALA A 156 -1.69 14.28 12.19
N GLU A 157 -1.65 13.39 11.20
CA GLU A 157 -2.82 12.93 10.47
C GLU A 157 -3.12 11.45 10.73
N TYR A 158 -4.37 11.08 10.51
CA TYR A 158 -4.88 9.74 10.70
C TYR A 158 -5.41 9.19 9.40
N LYS A 159 -5.21 7.90 9.15
CA LYS A 159 -5.79 7.21 8.00
C LYS A 159 -6.53 5.98 8.47
N VAL A 160 -7.83 5.93 8.27
CA VAL A 160 -8.66 4.80 8.71
C VAL A 160 -8.51 3.67 7.71
N LEU A 161 -8.00 2.53 8.17
CA LEU A 161 -7.74 1.35 7.36
C LEU A 161 -8.93 0.39 7.35
N GLY A 162 -9.76 0.44 8.40
CA GLY A 162 -11.05 -0.26 8.46
C GLY A 162 -11.79 0.03 9.76
N ALA A 163 -13.11 0.21 9.69
CA ALA A 163 -13.93 0.58 10.85
C ALA A 163 -14.37 -0.61 11.73
N ASP A 164 -14.44 -1.81 11.15
CA ASP A 164 -14.90 -3.03 11.82
C ASP A 164 -14.03 -4.22 11.37
N VAL A 165 -12.83 -4.29 11.93
CA VAL A 165 -11.79 -5.24 11.51
C VAL A 165 -11.59 -6.31 12.57
N PRO A 166 -11.63 -7.61 12.21
CA PRO A 166 -11.36 -8.70 13.14
C PRO A 166 -9.92 -8.64 13.65
N ARG A 167 -9.74 -8.76 14.98
CA ARG A 167 -8.41 -8.75 15.61
C ARG A 167 -7.47 -9.80 15.03
N GLN A 168 -7.98 -11.00 14.76
CA GLN A 168 -7.20 -12.11 14.20
C GLN A 168 -6.67 -11.80 12.80
N ALA A 169 -7.44 -11.08 11.98
CA ALA A 169 -6.99 -10.64 10.66
C ALA A 169 -5.87 -9.59 10.75
N VAL A 170 -5.94 -8.68 11.74
CA VAL A 170 -4.87 -7.71 12.01
C VAL A 170 -3.60 -8.39 12.52
N GLU A 171 -3.73 -9.33 13.47
CA GLU A 171 -2.60 -10.08 14.04
C GLU A 171 -1.89 -10.93 12.98
N GLY A 172 -2.67 -11.60 12.12
CA GLY A 172 -2.10 -12.38 11.02
C GLY A 172 -1.47 -11.49 9.94
N ALA A 173 -2.08 -10.34 9.61
CA ALA A 173 -1.49 -9.39 8.66
C ALA A 173 -0.20 -8.78 9.19
N PHE A 174 -0.15 -8.49 10.50
CA PHE A 174 1.04 -8.02 11.18
C PHE A 174 2.18 -9.04 11.10
N THR A 175 1.89 -10.30 11.42
CA THR A 175 2.89 -11.37 11.34
C THR A 175 3.42 -11.53 9.91
N GLN A 176 2.51 -11.54 8.93
CA GLN A 176 2.88 -11.64 7.52
C GLN A 176 3.72 -10.44 7.05
N ALA A 177 3.36 -9.22 7.48
CA ALA A 177 4.09 -8.03 7.14
C ALA A 177 5.48 -8.01 7.75
N LEU A 178 5.66 -8.47 9.00
CA LEU A 178 6.99 -8.61 9.61
C LEU A 178 7.92 -9.54 8.81
N ASP A 179 7.36 -10.59 8.20
CA ASP A 179 8.13 -11.54 7.39
C ASP A 179 8.40 -11.04 5.95
N THR A 180 7.57 -10.11 5.45
CA THR A 180 7.61 -9.66 4.04
C THR A 180 8.25 -8.29 3.88
N ASP A 181 7.77 -7.30 4.63
CA ASP A 181 8.24 -5.92 4.60
C ASP A 181 7.85 -5.21 5.90
N VAL A 182 8.85 -4.97 6.76
CA VAL A 182 8.68 -4.26 8.03
C VAL A 182 8.34 -2.76 7.88
N HIS A 183 8.43 -2.23 6.65
CA HIS A 183 8.14 -0.85 6.28
C HIS A 183 6.98 -0.72 5.29
N MET A 184 6.16 -1.78 5.18
CA MET A 184 5.00 -1.84 4.31
C MET A 184 4.14 -0.57 4.40
N ASP A 185 3.69 -0.09 3.24
CA ASP A 185 2.74 1.02 3.18
C ASP A 185 1.45 0.68 3.95
N VAL A 186 0.88 1.66 4.65
CA VAL A 186 -0.32 1.46 5.47
C VAL A 186 -1.55 1.05 4.64
N THR A 187 -1.59 1.42 3.36
CA THR A 187 -2.63 0.98 2.41
C THR A 187 -2.40 -0.48 2.02
N ALA A 188 -1.16 -0.87 1.72
CA ALA A 188 -0.81 -2.26 1.44
C ALA A 188 -1.10 -3.16 2.65
N PHE A 189 -0.79 -2.70 3.86
CA PHE A 189 -1.17 -3.38 5.10
C PHE A 189 -2.68 -3.58 5.20
N ALA A 190 -3.48 -2.56 4.87
CA ALA A 190 -4.94 -2.67 4.86
C ALA A 190 -5.46 -3.72 3.86
N GLU A 191 -4.79 -3.88 2.71
CA GLU A 191 -5.12 -4.92 1.72
C GLU A 191 -4.81 -6.33 2.25
N VAL A 192 -3.69 -6.51 2.95
CA VAL A 192 -3.35 -7.78 3.60
C VAL A 192 -4.40 -8.13 4.65
N VAL A 193 -4.76 -7.17 5.52
CA VAL A 193 -5.83 -7.34 6.53
C VAL A 193 -7.15 -7.73 5.88
N ARG A 194 -7.53 -7.09 4.77
CA ARG A 194 -8.76 -7.42 4.05
C ARG A 194 -8.74 -8.84 3.50
N SER A 195 -7.61 -9.26 2.94
CA SER A 195 -7.42 -10.61 2.41
C SER A 195 -7.56 -11.66 3.52
N GLN A 196 -6.99 -11.41 4.70
CA GLN A 196 -7.13 -12.29 5.85
C GLN A 196 -8.56 -12.32 6.40
N THR A 197 -9.25 -11.18 6.41
CA THR A 197 -10.66 -11.10 6.83
C THR A 197 -11.56 -11.96 5.92
N VAL A 198 -11.31 -11.95 4.61
CA VAL A 198 -12.06 -12.79 3.65
C VAL A 198 -11.75 -14.28 3.87
N ALA A 199 -10.48 -14.63 4.06
CA ALA A 199 -10.05 -16.01 4.30
C ALA A 199 -10.61 -16.62 5.59
N GLN A 200 -10.89 -15.78 6.59
CA GLN A 200 -11.42 -16.20 7.90
C GLN A 200 -12.95 -16.31 7.95
N ARG A 201 -13.68 -15.96 6.87
CA ARG A 201 -15.13 -16.17 6.85
C ARG A 201 -15.45 -17.67 6.87
N PRO A 202 -16.31 -18.14 7.79
CA PRO A 202 -16.73 -19.54 7.78
C PRO A 202 -17.40 -19.86 6.43
N ARG A 203 -16.98 -20.96 5.80
CA ARG A 203 -17.65 -21.45 4.60
C ARG A 203 -19.12 -21.68 4.92
N PRO A 204 -20.07 -21.31 4.03
CA PRO A 204 -21.45 -21.72 4.18
C PRO A 204 -21.49 -23.23 4.36
N ILE A 205 -22.12 -23.71 5.42
CA ILE A 205 -22.44 -25.13 5.57
C ILE A 205 -23.35 -25.45 4.40
N GLU A 206 -22.84 -26.19 3.40
CA GLU A 206 -23.70 -26.71 2.34
C GLU A 206 -24.80 -27.56 3.01
N PRO A 207 -26.08 -27.30 2.72
CA PRO A 207 -27.14 -28.11 3.27
C PRO A 207 -26.94 -29.55 2.80
N ILE A 208 -26.73 -30.46 3.76
CA ILE A 208 -26.65 -31.89 3.52
C ILE A 208 -27.92 -32.29 2.76
N ALA A 209 -27.76 -32.71 1.49
CA ALA A 209 -28.88 -33.16 0.68
C ALA A 209 -29.61 -34.30 1.43
N PRO A 210 -30.95 -34.31 1.46
CA PRO A 210 -31.69 -35.35 2.16
C PRO A 210 -31.37 -36.71 1.55
N VAL A 211 -30.90 -37.62 2.40
CA VAL A 211 -30.70 -39.03 2.08
C VAL A 211 -32.05 -39.58 1.60
N ARG A 212 -32.14 -39.96 0.32
CA ARG A 212 -33.30 -40.69 -0.19
C ARG A 212 -33.31 -42.07 0.47
N VAL A 213 -34.23 -42.28 1.39
CA VAL A 213 -34.59 -43.61 1.87
C VAL A 213 -35.19 -44.36 0.69
N ILE A 214 -34.50 -45.39 0.23
CA ILE A 214 -35.07 -46.37 -0.71
C ILE A 214 -35.79 -47.38 0.18
N GLU A 215 -37.12 -47.30 0.23
CA GLU A 215 -37.94 -48.35 0.83
C GLU A 215 -38.02 -49.57 -0.12
N PRO A 216 -38.08 -50.79 0.44
CA PRO A 216 -37.95 -52.06 -0.28
C PRO A 216 -39.14 -52.45 -1.15
#